data_AF-A0A959FLC9-F1
#
_entry.id   AF-A0A959FLC9-F1
#
_cell.length_a   1.000
_cell.length_b   1.000
_cell.length_c   1.000
_cell.angle_alpha   90.00
_cell.angle_beta   90.00
_cell.angle_gamma   90.00
#
_symmetry.space_group_name_H-M   'P 1'
#
loop_
_entity.id
_entity.type
_entity.pdbx_description
1 polymer ?
#
loop_
_entity_poly.entity_id
_entity_poly.type
_entity_poly.pdbx_seq_one_letter_code
_entity_poly.pdbx_strand_id
1 'polypeptide(L)'
;MLGKIRLVAAFSLFLGAAATLPAQTPQLEIWEVQGNDASSPYLGQFVECPGNVVTVVGDEFFFVQTPDERSDHDPATSDGLYLYTGTPPGLQVGDVVDLSGIVREYLGNTEMSVPNLSYELTGSQAPVPAPAALTPSYPAGLPGPVHELERFENMRATFTAQVTGPSNSYGWAALSTRPERPFREPGIKYPGQSGLPVWDGNPEIFYFDPNGLSAPNNRFLSYGMQVSATAVFLEDEGDFLALPVQYTATGSANEQAVRPRMEQEITVGSLNCLLFFSDDDDFSTRVRKLARFIIERMQAPDILALQEVGDLNALQELA
;
A
#
# COMPACT_ATOMS: atom_id res chain seq x y z
N MET A 1 -6.20 -70.82 62.20
CA MET A 1 -4.89 -70.21 61.86
C MET A 1 -4.71 -70.26 60.35
N LEU A 2 -5.07 -69.20 59.63
CA LEU A 2 -4.68 -69.02 58.22
C LEU A 2 -4.20 -67.57 58.07
N GLY A 3 -2.90 -67.43 57.80
CA GLY A 3 -2.20 -66.15 57.66
C GLY A 3 -2.49 -65.47 56.32
N LYS A 4 -2.60 -64.14 56.36
CA LYS A 4 -2.78 -63.26 55.21
C LYS A 4 -1.48 -63.21 54.38
N ILE A 5 -1.54 -63.61 53.12
CA ILE A 5 -0.48 -63.36 52.12
C ILE A 5 -0.68 -61.94 51.58
N ARG A 6 0.33 -61.07 51.71
CA ARG A 6 0.39 -59.76 51.05
C ARG A 6 1.10 -59.94 49.71
N LEU A 7 0.39 -59.70 48.62
CA LEU A 7 0.96 -59.59 47.27
C LEU A 7 1.56 -58.18 47.12
N VAL A 8 2.87 -58.08 46.87
CA VAL A 8 3.53 -56.82 46.51
C VAL A 8 3.68 -56.83 45.00
N ALA A 9 2.93 -55.96 44.31
CA ALA A 9 3.13 -55.70 42.89
C ALA A 9 4.18 -54.60 42.74
N ALA A 10 5.35 -54.93 42.18
CA ALA A 10 6.35 -53.95 41.78
C ALA A 10 5.94 -53.35 40.44
N PHE A 11 5.57 -52.07 40.44
CA PHE A 11 5.36 -51.29 39.20
C PHE A 11 6.73 -50.74 38.77
N SER A 12 7.33 -51.35 37.75
CA SER A 12 8.52 -50.81 37.10
C SER A 12 8.09 -49.62 36.22
N LEU A 13 8.34 -48.41 36.72
CA LEU A 13 8.16 -47.17 35.97
C LEU A 13 9.28 -47.09 34.92
N PHE A 14 8.97 -47.43 33.66
CA PHE A 14 9.84 -47.08 32.54
C PHE A 14 9.76 -45.55 32.34
N LEU A 15 10.75 -44.82 32.85
CA LEU A 15 11.02 -43.46 32.43
C LEU A 15 11.57 -43.53 30.99
N GLY A 16 10.68 -43.49 30.01
CA GLY A 16 11.08 -43.16 28.64
C GLY A 16 11.52 -41.70 28.65
N ALA A 17 12.82 -41.45 28.45
CA ALA A 17 13.29 -40.11 28.14
C ALA A 17 12.66 -39.71 26.80
N ALA A 18 11.63 -38.87 26.84
CA ALA A 18 11.17 -38.18 25.65
C ALA A 18 12.30 -37.25 25.21
N ALA A 19 13.02 -37.62 24.16
CA ALA A 19 13.92 -36.70 23.49
C ALA A 19 13.05 -35.58 22.92
N THR A 20 13.13 -34.40 23.51
CA THR A 20 12.65 -33.17 22.87
C THR A 20 13.56 -32.91 21.69
N LEU A 21 13.15 -33.39 20.51
CA LEU A 21 13.75 -32.91 19.26
C LEU A 21 13.49 -31.39 19.23
N PRO A 22 14.52 -30.55 19.02
CA PRO A 22 14.26 -29.13 18.80
C PRO A 22 13.30 -29.02 17.62
N ALA A 23 12.21 -28.26 17.78
CA ALA A 23 11.35 -27.93 16.67
C ALA A 23 12.23 -27.25 15.62
N GLN A 24 12.33 -27.87 14.44
CA GLN A 24 13.07 -27.28 13.33
C GLN A 24 12.33 -26.01 12.90
N THR A 25 13.07 -24.91 12.70
CA THR A 25 12.52 -23.70 12.11
C THR A 25 11.90 -24.06 10.75
N PRO A 26 10.63 -23.72 10.49
CA PRO A 26 10.04 -23.99 9.20
C PRO A 26 10.73 -23.15 8.13
N GLN A 27 11.15 -23.82 7.06
CA GLN A 27 11.62 -23.18 5.85
C GLN A 27 10.42 -23.08 4.90
N LEU A 28 10.10 -21.87 4.45
CA LEU A 28 8.90 -21.54 3.70
C LEU A 28 9.22 -20.74 2.43
N GLU A 29 8.35 -20.86 1.44
CA GLU A 29 8.24 -19.88 0.37
C GLU A 29 7.46 -18.64 0.83
N ILE A 30 7.62 -17.49 0.14
CA ILE A 30 6.92 -16.27 0.54
C ILE A 30 5.40 -16.41 0.36
N TRP A 31 4.94 -17.10 -0.69
CA TRP A 31 3.51 -17.36 -0.88
C TRP A 31 2.89 -18.21 0.25
N GLU A 32 3.68 -19.03 0.95
CA GLU A 32 3.25 -19.72 2.18
C GLU A 32 3.16 -18.76 3.37
N VAL A 33 4.10 -17.82 3.48
CA VAL A 33 4.10 -16.78 4.51
C VAL A 33 2.91 -15.85 4.33
N GLN A 34 2.61 -15.40 3.11
CA GLN A 34 1.45 -14.56 2.81
C GLN A 34 0.14 -15.33 3.05
N GLY A 35 0.00 -16.51 2.45
CA GLY A 35 -1.27 -17.24 2.46
C GLY A 35 -2.35 -16.55 1.62
N ASN A 36 -3.61 -16.97 1.83
CA ASN A 36 -4.79 -16.56 1.04
C ASN A 36 -5.82 -15.75 1.85
N ASP A 37 -5.49 -15.40 3.09
CA ASP A 37 -6.33 -14.63 4.00
C ASP A 37 -5.71 -13.23 4.20
N ALA A 38 -6.44 -12.30 4.81
CA ALA A 38 -5.97 -10.93 5.09
C ALA A 38 -4.90 -10.85 6.20
N SER A 39 -4.34 -11.98 6.62
CA SER A 39 -3.27 -12.06 7.61
C SER A 39 -2.52 -13.35 7.41
N SER A 40 -1.21 -13.30 7.63
CA SER A 40 -0.34 -14.45 7.49
C SER A 40 -0.75 -15.63 8.40
N PRO A 41 -0.79 -16.88 7.87
CA PRO A 41 -0.96 -18.08 8.71
C PRO A 41 0.24 -18.33 9.65
N TYR A 42 1.35 -17.61 9.45
CA TYR A 42 2.58 -17.70 10.24
C TYR A 42 2.78 -16.51 11.18
N LEU A 43 1.77 -15.67 11.38
CA LEU A 43 1.84 -14.50 12.28
C LEU A 43 2.43 -14.85 13.65
N GLY A 44 3.50 -14.14 14.02
CA GLY A 44 4.22 -14.30 15.29
C GLY A 44 5.18 -15.49 15.33
N GLN A 45 5.30 -16.28 14.26
CA GLN A 45 6.22 -17.40 14.17
C GLN A 45 7.57 -16.95 13.57
N PHE A 46 8.64 -17.58 14.03
CA PHE A 46 9.97 -17.42 13.43
C PHE A 46 10.12 -18.42 12.27
N VAL A 47 10.42 -17.93 11.07
CA VAL A 47 10.50 -18.73 9.84
C VAL A 47 11.77 -18.40 9.05
N GLU A 48 12.14 -19.27 8.11
CA GLU A 48 13.24 -19.07 7.15
C GLU A 48 12.70 -19.05 5.71
N CYS A 49 13.09 -18.06 4.91
CA CYS A 49 12.68 -17.93 3.50
C CYS A 49 13.92 -17.72 2.61
N PRO A 50 14.55 -18.81 2.12
CA PRO A 50 15.78 -18.71 1.33
C PRO A 50 15.54 -18.33 -0.14
N GLY A 51 16.57 -17.76 -0.77
CA GLY A 51 16.66 -17.60 -2.22
C GLY A 51 15.72 -16.57 -2.84
N ASN A 52 15.35 -15.51 -2.11
CA ASN A 52 14.40 -14.50 -2.59
C ASN A 52 15.10 -13.31 -3.25
N VAL A 53 14.49 -12.73 -4.28
CA VAL A 53 15.10 -11.66 -5.08
C VAL A 53 14.69 -10.30 -4.53
N VAL A 54 15.67 -9.44 -4.24
CA VAL A 54 15.44 -8.04 -3.88
C VAL A 54 14.85 -7.29 -5.07
N THR A 55 13.66 -6.73 -4.90
CA THR A 55 12.92 -6.04 -5.98
C THR A 55 12.93 -4.53 -5.85
N VAL A 56 13.04 -4.02 -4.62
CA VAL A 56 13.10 -2.59 -4.28
C VAL A 56 13.98 -2.41 -3.05
N VAL A 57 14.78 -1.33 -3.02
CA VAL A 57 15.60 -0.95 -1.85
C VAL A 57 15.28 0.49 -1.48
N GLY A 58 14.87 0.71 -0.22
CA GLY A 58 14.67 2.01 0.39
C GLY A 58 15.78 2.36 1.38
N ASP A 59 15.60 3.45 2.11
CA ASP A 59 16.61 3.97 3.05
C ASP A 59 16.80 3.08 4.28
N GLU A 60 15.73 2.45 4.77
CA GLU A 60 15.74 1.60 5.98
C GLU A 60 14.89 0.34 5.80
N PHE A 61 14.60 -0.02 4.55
CA PHE A 61 13.79 -1.17 4.19
C PHE A 61 14.17 -1.70 2.81
N PHE A 62 13.70 -2.90 2.49
CA PHE A 62 13.71 -3.43 1.14
C PHE A 62 12.51 -4.36 0.93
N PHE A 63 12.17 -4.61 -0.32
CA PHE A 63 11.17 -5.62 -0.69
C PHE A 63 11.88 -6.77 -1.38
N VAL A 64 11.39 -7.99 -1.15
CA VAL A 64 11.80 -9.17 -1.91
C VAL A 64 10.58 -9.80 -2.57
N GLN A 65 10.83 -10.62 -3.58
CA GLN A 65 9.85 -11.53 -4.12
C GLN A 65 10.44 -12.92 -4.36
N THR A 66 9.58 -13.95 -4.28
CA THR A 66 9.88 -15.28 -4.80
C THR A 66 10.30 -15.17 -6.27
N PRO A 67 11.41 -15.80 -6.71
CA PRO A 67 11.77 -15.89 -8.12
C PRO A 67 10.64 -16.56 -8.93
N ASP A 68 10.41 -16.11 -10.18
CA ASP A 68 9.34 -16.64 -11.06
C ASP A 68 9.33 -18.18 -11.16
N GLU A 69 10.51 -18.82 -11.11
CA GLU A 69 10.66 -20.29 -11.21
C GLU A 69 10.18 -21.06 -9.96
N ARG A 70 9.95 -20.38 -8.83
CA ARG A 70 9.46 -20.95 -7.56
C ARG A 70 8.08 -20.45 -7.15
N SER A 71 7.48 -19.53 -7.91
CA SER A 71 6.10 -19.08 -7.67
C SER A 71 5.13 -20.26 -7.74
N ASP A 72 4.15 -20.28 -6.85
CA ASP A 72 3.05 -21.27 -6.88
C ASP A 72 2.05 -21.00 -8.01
N HIS A 73 2.13 -19.81 -8.62
CA HIS A 73 1.21 -19.30 -9.64
C HIS A 73 -0.26 -19.24 -9.19
N ASP A 74 -0.52 -19.21 -7.87
CA ASP A 74 -1.87 -18.97 -7.35
C ASP A 74 -2.15 -17.46 -7.39
N PRO A 75 -3.13 -16.99 -8.19
CA PRO A 75 -3.43 -15.56 -8.24
C PRO A 75 -4.02 -15.01 -6.93
N ALA A 76 -4.35 -15.86 -5.94
CA ALA A 76 -4.86 -15.44 -4.65
C ALA A 76 -3.76 -15.17 -3.59
N THR A 77 -2.56 -15.71 -3.78
CA THR A 77 -1.41 -15.46 -2.90
C THR A 77 -0.54 -14.32 -3.46
N SER A 78 0.24 -13.71 -2.58
CA SER A 78 1.33 -12.82 -2.97
C SER A 78 2.68 -13.56 -2.85
N ASP A 79 3.59 -13.27 -3.76
CA ASP A 79 5.00 -13.70 -3.74
C ASP A 79 5.94 -12.66 -3.09
N GLY A 80 5.41 -11.55 -2.58
CA GLY A 80 6.19 -10.42 -2.06
C GLY A 80 6.27 -10.38 -0.54
N LEU A 81 7.36 -9.81 -0.01
CA LEU A 81 7.49 -9.52 1.41
C LEU A 81 8.23 -8.20 1.64
N TYR A 82 7.77 -7.42 2.63
CA TYR A 82 8.44 -6.21 3.11
C TYR A 82 9.37 -6.49 4.28
N LEU A 83 10.56 -5.89 4.25
CA LEU A 83 11.60 -6.06 5.26
C LEU A 83 12.03 -4.70 5.81
N TYR A 84 11.74 -4.43 7.08
CA TYR A 84 12.23 -3.23 7.77
C TYR A 84 13.53 -3.51 8.53
N THR A 85 14.61 -2.84 8.11
CA THR A 85 15.96 -3.02 8.66
C THR A 85 16.36 -1.96 9.68
N GLY A 86 15.64 -0.82 9.73
CA GLY A 86 15.93 0.31 10.62
C GLY A 86 17.28 1.00 10.39
N THR A 87 18.03 0.57 9.37
CA THR A 87 19.27 1.16 8.85
C THR A 87 19.41 0.78 7.37
N PRO A 88 20.22 1.50 6.57
CA PRO A 88 20.45 1.15 5.17
C PRO A 88 20.81 -0.33 4.94
N PRO A 89 20.05 -1.10 4.15
CA PRO A 89 20.24 -2.55 4.01
C PRO A 89 21.58 -2.96 3.37
N GLY A 90 22.20 -2.06 2.59
CA GLY A 90 23.43 -2.37 1.83
C GLY A 90 23.23 -3.35 0.67
N LEU A 91 21.98 -3.55 0.22
CA LEU A 91 21.58 -4.43 -0.87
C LEU A 91 21.31 -3.65 -2.17
N GLN A 92 21.23 -4.38 -3.28
CA GLN A 92 20.87 -3.87 -4.60
C GLN A 92 19.69 -4.66 -5.18
N VAL A 93 18.91 -4.02 -6.05
CA VAL A 93 17.87 -4.72 -6.81
C VAL A 93 18.50 -5.83 -7.66
N GLY A 94 17.93 -7.04 -7.62
CA GLY A 94 18.47 -8.25 -8.25
C GLY A 94 19.44 -9.04 -7.36
N ASP A 95 19.71 -8.60 -6.13
CA ASP A 95 20.37 -9.44 -5.13
C ASP A 95 19.47 -10.60 -4.72
N VAL A 96 20.07 -11.74 -4.38
CA VAL A 96 19.37 -12.91 -3.84
C VAL A 96 19.73 -13.04 -2.38
N VAL A 97 18.72 -13.12 -1.53
CA VAL A 97 18.89 -13.15 -0.09
C VAL A 97 18.16 -14.33 0.55
N ASP A 98 18.80 -14.90 1.57
CA ASP A 98 18.16 -15.82 2.50
C ASP A 98 17.66 -15.03 3.71
N LEU A 99 16.37 -15.13 4.00
CA LEU A 99 15.71 -14.39 5.08
C LEU A 99 15.42 -15.31 6.25
N SER A 100 15.49 -14.76 7.46
CA SER A 100 14.89 -15.38 8.64
C SER A 100 14.37 -14.32 9.59
N GLY A 101 13.22 -14.58 10.22
CA GLY A 101 12.66 -13.65 11.17
C GLY A 101 11.26 -13.99 11.65
N ILE A 102 10.73 -13.13 12.51
CA ILE A 102 9.35 -13.24 12.98
C ILE A 102 8.43 -12.57 11.97
N VAL A 103 7.44 -13.31 11.47
CA VAL A 103 6.37 -12.76 10.63
C VAL A 103 5.45 -11.87 11.45
N ARG A 104 5.10 -10.70 10.94
CA ARG A 104 4.29 -9.68 11.60
C ARG A 104 3.27 -9.10 10.64
N GLU A 105 2.17 -8.62 11.20
CA GLU A 105 1.29 -7.64 10.56
C GLU A 105 1.59 -6.27 11.17
N TYR A 106 1.94 -5.30 10.33
CA TYR A 106 2.10 -3.91 10.72
C TYR A 106 1.27 -3.02 9.79
N LEU A 107 0.29 -2.30 10.37
CA LEU A 107 -0.69 -1.52 9.60
C LEU A 107 -1.44 -2.35 8.53
N GLY A 108 -1.58 -3.66 8.74
CA GLY A 108 -2.21 -4.57 7.78
C GLY A 108 -1.24 -5.23 6.80
N ASN A 109 0.01 -4.77 6.72
CA ASN A 109 1.02 -5.35 5.84
C ASN A 109 1.79 -6.49 6.54
N THR A 110 1.93 -7.62 5.86
CA THR A 110 2.79 -8.74 6.23
C THR A 110 4.25 -8.37 6.03
N GLU A 111 5.05 -8.46 7.09
CA GLU A 111 6.44 -8.05 7.09
C GLU A 111 7.34 -8.89 8.01
N MET A 112 8.66 -8.73 7.85
CA MET A 112 9.64 -9.08 8.88
C MET A 112 10.50 -7.87 9.22
N SER A 113 10.70 -7.64 10.51
CA SER A 113 11.30 -6.40 10.99
C SER A 113 12.31 -6.64 12.10
N VAL A 114 13.31 -5.77 12.20
CA VAL A 114 14.23 -5.73 13.35
C VAL A 114 13.45 -5.66 14.68
N PRO A 115 13.97 -6.27 15.78
CA PRO A 115 15.29 -6.87 15.94
C PRO A 115 15.36 -8.36 15.54
N ASN A 116 14.27 -8.95 15.05
CA ASN A 116 14.21 -10.39 14.78
C ASN A 116 14.46 -10.75 13.32
N LEU A 117 14.71 -9.77 12.46
CA LEU A 117 15.09 -9.96 11.06
C LEU A 117 16.59 -10.24 10.93
N SER A 118 16.94 -11.27 10.16
CA SER A 118 18.26 -11.52 9.59
C SER A 118 18.14 -11.80 8.10
N TYR A 119 19.08 -11.30 7.32
CA TYR A 119 19.17 -11.54 5.88
C TYR A 119 20.62 -11.76 5.47
N GLU A 120 20.87 -12.74 4.59
CA GLU A 120 22.19 -13.06 4.07
C GLU A 120 22.20 -12.98 2.54
N LEU A 121 23.14 -12.25 1.96
CA LEU A 121 23.33 -12.17 0.52
C LEU A 121 23.95 -13.48 -0.01
N THR A 122 23.20 -14.22 -0.83
CA THR A 122 23.61 -15.52 -1.38
C THR A 122 23.84 -15.48 -2.90
N GLY A 123 23.38 -14.43 -3.57
CA GLY A 123 23.58 -14.22 -5.01
C GLY A 123 23.38 -12.77 -5.43
N SER A 124 23.72 -12.44 -6.67
CA SER A 124 23.54 -11.09 -7.23
C SER A 124 23.20 -11.16 -8.71
N GLN A 125 22.64 -10.08 -9.25
CA GLN A 125 22.26 -9.94 -10.67
C GLN A 125 21.24 -11.01 -11.13
N ALA A 126 20.40 -11.49 -10.23
CA ALA A 126 19.26 -12.33 -10.57
C ALA A 126 18.22 -11.51 -11.35
N PRO A 127 17.49 -12.14 -12.29
CA PRO A 127 16.35 -11.49 -12.92
C PRO A 127 15.31 -11.14 -11.85
N VAL A 128 14.87 -9.88 -11.84
CA VAL A 128 13.76 -9.44 -10.99
C VAL A 128 12.46 -10.05 -11.52
N PRO A 129 11.62 -10.65 -10.66
CA PRO A 129 10.31 -11.19 -11.05
C PRO A 129 9.49 -10.23 -11.91
N ALA A 130 8.80 -10.79 -12.90
CA ALA A 130 7.94 -9.99 -13.78
C ALA A 130 6.84 -9.31 -12.95
N PRO A 131 6.55 -8.01 -13.17
CA PRO A 131 5.51 -7.35 -12.40
C PRO A 131 4.13 -7.90 -12.77
N ALA A 132 3.29 -8.16 -11.76
CA ALA A 132 1.93 -8.62 -11.97
C ALA A 132 1.08 -7.53 -12.65
N ALA A 133 0.05 -7.91 -13.41
CA ALA A 133 -0.81 -6.95 -14.10
C ALA A 133 -2.03 -6.61 -13.24
N LEU A 134 -2.10 -5.37 -12.73
CA LEU A 134 -3.31 -4.84 -12.10
C LEU A 134 -4.19 -4.21 -13.20
N THR A 135 -5.28 -4.90 -13.52
CA THR A 135 -6.20 -4.53 -14.60
C THR A 135 -7.53 -3.98 -14.06
N PRO A 136 -8.39 -3.38 -14.90
CA PRO A 136 -9.71 -2.88 -14.48
C PRO A 136 -10.68 -3.96 -13.96
N SER A 137 -10.34 -5.26 -14.07
CA SER A 137 -11.15 -6.34 -13.51
C SER A 137 -11.03 -6.47 -11.99
N TYR A 138 -10.07 -5.75 -11.38
CA TYR A 138 -9.82 -5.81 -9.94
C TYR A 138 -10.26 -4.52 -9.23
N PRO A 139 -10.75 -4.65 -7.99
CA PRO A 139 -11.32 -5.86 -7.39
C PRO A 139 -12.55 -6.36 -8.15
N ALA A 140 -12.90 -7.63 -8.02
CA ALA A 140 -14.11 -8.22 -8.57
C ALA A 140 -15.22 -8.35 -7.52
N GLY A 141 -16.46 -8.06 -7.90
CA GLY A 141 -17.64 -8.37 -7.09
C GLY A 141 -17.86 -7.47 -5.87
N LEU A 142 -18.66 -7.97 -4.93
CA LEU A 142 -19.00 -7.30 -3.67
C LEU A 142 -17.91 -7.56 -2.60
N PRO A 143 -17.83 -6.75 -1.54
CA PRO A 143 -16.78 -6.85 -0.53
C PRO A 143 -16.72 -8.24 0.10
N GLY A 144 -15.51 -8.81 0.11
CA GLY A 144 -15.16 -10.05 0.79
C GLY A 144 -14.42 -9.79 2.11
N PRO A 145 -14.10 -10.87 2.87
CA PRO A 145 -13.28 -10.77 4.07
C PRO A 145 -11.81 -10.46 3.78
N VAL A 146 -11.35 -10.71 2.56
CA VAL A 146 -9.99 -10.46 2.07
C VAL A 146 -10.10 -9.42 0.96
N HIS A 147 -9.31 -8.36 1.05
CA HIS A 147 -9.28 -7.35 0.01
C HIS A 147 -8.63 -7.93 -1.25
N GLU A 148 -9.17 -7.72 -2.46
CA GLU A 148 -8.59 -8.42 -3.61
C GLU A 148 -7.20 -7.94 -4.01
N LEU A 149 -6.77 -6.76 -3.54
CA LEU A 149 -5.41 -6.27 -3.77
C LEU A 149 -4.36 -6.94 -2.89
N GLU A 150 -4.76 -7.79 -1.93
CA GLU A 150 -3.86 -8.63 -1.12
C GLU A 150 -2.93 -9.49 -1.97
N ARG A 151 -3.42 -9.96 -3.12
CA ARG A 151 -2.60 -10.70 -4.10
C ARG A 151 -1.42 -9.91 -4.68
N PHE A 152 -1.40 -8.59 -4.50
CA PHE A 152 -0.31 -7.72 -4.94
C PHE A 152 0.52 -7.21 -3.76
N GLU A 153 0.13 -7.52 -2.52
CA GLU A 153 0.79 -7.03 -1.32
C GLU A 153 2.29 -7.34 -1.38
N ASN A 154 3.15 -6.34 -1.17
CA ASN A 154 4.61 -6.42 -1.27
C ASN A 154 5.18 -6.83 -2.65
N MET A 155 4.33 -7.01 -3.67
CA MET A 155 4.75 -7.35 -5.04
C MET A 155 4.81 -6.12 -5.93
N ARG A 156 5.65 -6.21 -6.96
CA ARG A 156 5.63 -5.30 -8.09
C ARG A 156 4.42 -5.59 -8.97
N ALA A 157 3.67 -4.55 -9.28
CA ALA A 157 2.58 -4.58 -10.25
C ALA A 157 2.69 -3.45 -11.28
N THR A 158 2.12 -3.70 -12.46
CA THR A 158 1.94 -2.74 -13.54
C THR A 158 0.48 -2.38 -13.70
N PHE A 159 0.20 -1.10 -13.92
CA PHE A 159 -1.17 -0.61 -14.13
C PHE A 159 -1.21 0.64 -15.00
N THR A 160 -2.40 0.91 -15.52
CA THR A 160 -2.82 2.24 -15.97
C THR A 160 -4.09 2.60 -15.21
N ALA A 161 -4.05 3.69 -14.46
CA ALA A 161 -5.12 4.11 -13.58
C ALA A 161 -5.41 5.61 -13.72
N GLN A 162 -6.65 6.00 -13.45
CA GLN A 162 -7.07 7.38 -13.41
C GLN A 162 -6.93 7.93 -11.98
N VAL A 163 -6.52 9.18 -11.84
CA VAL A 163 -6.63 9.92 -10.57
C VAL A 163 -8.11 10.24 -10.30
N THR A 164 -8.67 9.69 -9.23
CA THR A 164 -10.11 9.71 -8.94
C THR A 164 -10.51 10.72 -7.87
N GLY A 165 -9.55 11.22 -7.09
CA GLY A 165 -9.76 12.19 -6.02
C GLY A 165 -8.56 13.12 -5.80
N PRO A 166 -8.70 14.11 -4.88
CA PRO A 166 -7.57 14.91 -4.44
C PRO A 166 -6.55 14.04 -3.68
N SER A 167 -5.30 14.51 -3.60
CA SER A 167 -4.32 13.90 -2.71
C SER A 167 -4.71 14.09 -1.24
N ASN A 168 -4.39 13.11 -0.39
CA ASN A 168 -4.55 13.22 1.06
C ASN A 168 -3.42 14.06 1.70
N SER A 169 -3.41 14.18 3.03
CA SER A 169 -2.40 14.93 3.82
C SER A 169 -0.98 14.39 3.66
N TYR A 170 -0.82 13.11 3.37
CA TYR A 170 0.48 12.50 3.06
C TYR A 170 0.96 12.83 1.64
N GLY A 171 0.09 13.41 0.80
CA GLY A 171 0.37 13.71 -0.60
C GLY A 171 0.09 12.54 -1.54
N TRP A 172 -0.54 11.47 -1.06
CA TRP A 172 -0.90 10.30 -1.87
C TRP A 172 -2.14 10.58 -2.70
N ALA A 173 -2.09 10.27 -3.99
CA ALA A 173 -3.22 10.42 -4.90
C ALA A 173 -4.10 9.16 -4.85
N ALA A 174 -5.41 9.33 -4.81
CA ALA A 174 -6.36 8.23 -4.98
C ALA A 174 -6.50 7.87 -6.47
N LEU A 175 -6.22 6.62 -6.81
CA LEU A 175 -6.23 6.09 -8.18
C LEU A 175 -7.24 4.95 -8.30
N SER A 176 -7.72 4.70 -9.51
CA SER A 176 -8.45 3.47 -9.86
C SER A 176 -8.12 3.03 -11.28
N THR A 177 -7.99 1.72 -11.49
CA THR A 177 -7.89 1.13 -12.84
C THR A 177 -9.23 1.08 -13.56
N ARG A 178 -10.35 1.22 -12.84
CA ARG A 178 -11.67 1.25 -13.43
C ARG A 178 -11.95 2.59 -14.13
N PRO A 179 -12.63 2.58 -15.30
CA PRO A 179 -12.99 3.80 -16.00
C PRO A 179 -14.16 4.57 -15.35
N GLU A 180 -14.93 3.93 -14.46
CA GLU A 180 -16.03 4.54 -13.73
C GLU A 180 -15.54 5.55 -12.67
N ARG A 181 -16.43 6.44 -12.21
CA ARG A 181 -16.11 7.38 -11.12
C ARG A 181 -16.41 6.68 -9.78
N PRO A 182 -15.40 6.16 -9.05
CA PRO A 182 -15.64 5.25 -7.93
C PRO A 182 -16.43 5.92 -6.81
N PHE A 183 -16.18 7.20 -6.49
CA PHE A 183 -16.92 7.94 -5.47
C PHE A 183 -18.44 8.16 -5.71
N ARG A 184 -19.03 7.62 -6.79
CA ARG A 184 -20.42 7.89 -7.19
C ARG A 184 -21.21 6.64 -7.56
N GLU A 185 -20.79 5.47 -7.11
CA GLU A 185 -21.55 4.25 -7.33
C GLU A 185 -22.92 4.29 -6.61
N PRO A 186 -24.01 3.84 -7.27
CA PRO A 186 -25.32 3.81 -6.65
C PRO A 186 -25.42 2.64 -5.67
N GLY A 187 -25.92 2.90 -4.45
CA GLY A 187 -26.40 1.82 -3.59
C GLY A 187 -26.35 2.10 -2.10
N ILE A 188 -26.88 1.15 -1.36
CA ILE A 188 -26.74 1.08 0.09
C ILE A 188 -25.46 0.30 0.39
N LYS A 189 -24.65 0.76 1.35
CA LYS A 189 -23.42 0.07 1.75
C LYS A 189 -23.68 -1.43 1.99
N TYR A 190 -22.81 -2.28 1.44
CA TYR A 190 -22.85 -3.73 1.61
C TYR A 190 -23.10 -4.12 3.08
N PRO A 191 -23.99 -5.11 3.36
CA PRO A 191 -24.64 -6.05 2.45
C PRO A 191 -25.86 -5.52 1.68
N GLY A 192 -26.23 -4.25 1.87
CA GLY A 192 -27.36 -3.63 1.20
C GLY A 192 -28.72 -4.23 1.59
N GLN A 193 -29.70 -4.09 0.69
CA GLN A 193 -31.08 -4.57 0.87
C GLN A 193 -31.59 -5.21 -0.42
N SER A 194 -32.35 -6.31 -0.30
CA SER A 194 -32.90 -7.03 -1.44
C SER A 194 -33.68 -6.10 -2.40
N GLY A 195 -33.36 -6.18 -3.69
CA GLY A 195 -34.00 -5.39 -4.75
C GLY A 195 -33.49 -3.95 -4.88
N LEU A 196 -32.51 -3.53 -4.09
CA LEU A 196 -31.86 -2.22 -4.20
C LEU A 196 -30.38 -2.36 -4.62
N PRO A 197 -29.81 -1.38 -5.33
CA PRO A 197 -28.37 -1.36 -5.61
C PRO A 197 -27.55 -1.39 -4.32
N VAL A 198 -26.38 -2.04 -4.38
CA VAL A 198 -25.46 -2.18 -3.25
C VAL A 198 -24.19 -1.42 -3.58
N TRP A 199 -23.76 -0.57 -2.65
CA TRP A 199 -22.47 0.12 -2.72
C TRP A 199 -21.43 -0.74 -1.99
N ASP A 200 -20.36 -1.11 -2.68
CA ASP A 200 -19.30 -1.99 -2.18
C ASP A 200 -18.25 -1.24 -1.34
N GLY A 201 -18.27 0.09 -1.30
CA GLY A 201 -17.27 0.86 -0.56
C GLY A 201 -16.06 1.27 -1.42
N ASN A 202 -16.12 1.06 -2.73
CA ASN A 202 -15.10 1.42 -3.71
C ASN A 202 -13.73 0.73 -3.50
N PRO A 203 -13.68 -0.61 -3.38
CA PRO A 203 -12.42 -1.33 -3.19
C PRO A 203 -11.45 -1.18 -4.39
N GLU A 204 -11.92 -0.69 -5.54
CA GLU A 204 -11.11 -0.31 -6.70
C GLU A 204 -10.26 0.94 -6.53
N ILE A 205 -10.37 1.64 -5.39
CA ILE A 205 -9.50 2.76 -5.06
C ILE A 205 -8.27 2.24 -4.32
N PHE A 206 -7.10 2.64 -4.79
CA PHE A 206 -5.83 2.50 -4.09
C PHE A 206 -5.09 3.84 -4.09
N TYR A 207 -4.22 4.06 -3.12
CA TYR A 207 -3.39 5.24 -3.04
C TYR A 207 -2.09 5.07 -3.82
N PHE A 208 -1.55 6.20 -4.27
CA PHE A 208 -0.31 6.25 -5.01
C PHE A 208 0.55 7.39 -4.45
N ASP A 209 1.74 7.06 -3.97
CA ASP A 209 2.72 8.07 -3.56
C ASP A 209 3.64 8.42 -4.73
N PRO A 210 3.43 9.55 -5.43
CA PRO A 210 4.29 9.92 -6.57
C PRO A 210 5.76 10.18 -6.19
N ASN A 211 6.07 10.29 -4.89
CA ASN A 211 7.41 10.52 -4.35
C ASN A 211 7.94 9.32 -3.56
N GLY A 212 7.21 8.20 -3.55
CA GLY A 212 7.65 6.97 -2.90
C GLY A 212 9.00 6.52 -3.43
N LEU A 213 9.74 5.75 -2.62
CA LEU A 213 11.09 5.26 -2.96
C LEU A 213 12.07 6.39 -3.32
N SER A 214 11.94 7.54 -2.65
CA SER A 214 12.77 8.73 -2.88
C SER A 214 12.66 9.31 -4.29
N ALA A 215 11.53 9.07 -4.98
CA ALA A 215 11.28 9.62 -6.30
C ALA A 215 11.20 11.17 -6.28
N PRO A 216 11.52 11.85 -7.40
CA PRO A 216 11.46 13.31 -7.47
C PRO A 216 10.06 13.84 -7.13
N ASN A 217 10.03 14.92 -6.34
CA ASN A 217 8.79 15.48 -5.79
C ASN A 217 7.82 15.97 -6.90
N ASN A 218 6.86 15.14 -7.28
CA ASN A 218 5.85 15.43 -8.29
C ASN A 218 4.43 15.29 -7.72
N ARG A 219 4.06 16.25 -6.86
CA ARG A 219 2.76 16.28 -6.16
C ARG A 219 1.61 16.87 -6.98
N PHE A 220 1.72 16.92 -8.31
CA PHE A 220 0.73 17.54 -9.20
C PHE A 220 -0.05 16.50 -10.01
N LEU A 221 -0.65 15.54 -9.31
CA LEU A 221 -1.64 14.63 -9.88
C LEU A 221 -3.03 15.21 -9.65
N SER A 222 -3.67 15.65 -10.73
CA SER A 222 -5.02 16.21 -10.70
C SER A 222 -6.05 15.18 -11.14
N TYR A 223 -7.28 15.35 -10.65
CA TYR A 223 -8.42 14.54 -11.06
C TYR A 223 -8.51 14.39 -12.58
N GLY A 224 -8.66 13.13 -13.02
CA GLY A 224 -8.79 12.76 -14.42
C GLY A 224 -7.48 12.50 -15.16
N MET A 225 -6.32 12.83 -14.58
CA MET A 225 -5.03 12.44 -15.15
C MET A 225 -4.87 10.91 -15.15
N GLN A 226 -4.18 10.40 -16.16
CA GLN A 226 -3.85 8.98 -16.29
C GLN A 226 -2.43 8.74 -15.80
N VAL A 227 -2.26 7.78 -14.90
CA VAL A 227 -0.97 7.31 -14.41
C VAL A 227 -0.73 5.90 -14.96
N SER A 228 0.36 5.72 -15.69
CA SER A 228 0.87 4.39 -16.09
C SER A 228 2.16 4.13 -15.32
N ALA A 229 2.19 3.07 -14.51
CA ALA A 229 3.28 2.83 -13.58
C ALA A 229 3.69 1.36 -13.48
N THR A 230 4.92 1.16 -12.99
CA THR A 230 5.31 -0.05 -12.29
C THR A 230 5.60 0.35 -10.84
N ALA A 231 4.91 -0.26 -9.89
CA ALA A 231 4.99 0.09 -8.47
C ALA A 231 5.03 -1.17 -7.61
N VAL A 232 5.61 -1.09 -6.42
CA VAL A 232 5.39 -2.08 -5.37
C VAL A 232 4.16 -1.67 -4.56
N PHE A 233 3.29 -2.63 -4.24
CA PHE A 233 2.11 -2.40 -3.41
C PHE A 233 2.41 -2.79 -1.96
N LEU A 234 1.75 -2.13 -1.02
CA LEU A 234 1.71 -2.49 0.39
C LEU A 234 0.35 -2.11 0.97
N GLU A 235 -0.03 -2.73 2.07
CA GLU A 235 -1.19 -2.28 2.84
C GLU A 235 -0.78 -1.23 3.89
N ASP A 236 -1.64 -0.24 4.11
CA ASP A 236 -1.50 0.79 5.14
C ASP A 236 -2.88 1.08 5.74
N GLU A 237 -3.10 0.59 6.96
CA GLU A 237 -4.34 0.73 7.74
C GLU A 237 -5.63 0.34 6.99
N GLY A 238 -5.56 -0.70 6.15
CA GLY A 238 -6.69 -1.21 5.37
C GLY A 238 -6.84 -0.58 3.98
N ASP A 239 -5.98 0.37 3.61
CA ASP A 239 -5.87 0.93 2.27
C ASP A 239 -4.62 0.38 1.56
N PHE A 240 -4.68 0.19 0.24
CA PHE A 240 -3.51 -0.22 -0.54
C PHE A 240 -2.75 0.99 -1.07
N LEU A 241 -1.44 1.02 -0.84
CA LEU A 241 -0.54 2.07 -1.32
C LEU A 241 0.42 1.51 -2.37
N ALA A 242 0.52 2.21 -3.50
CA ALA A 242 1.47 1.93 -4.56
C ALA A 242 2.66 2.90 -4.50
N LEU A 243 3.86 2.36 -4.33
CA LEU A 243 5.13 3.08 -4.38
C LEU A 243 5.80 2.87 -5.76
N PRO A 244 5.91 3.90 -6.60
CA PRO A 244 6.37 3.74 -7.97
C PRO A 244 7.87 3.48 -8.05
N VAL A 245 8.23 2.37 -8.70
CA VAL A 245 9.59 2.18 -9.23
C VAL A 245 9.80 3.09 -10.44
N GLN A 246 8.76 3.24 -11.25
CA GLN A 246 8.71 4.17 -12.38
C GLN A 246 7.26 4.49 -12.72
N TYR A 247 7.00 5.70 -13.21
CA TYR A 247 5.68 6.04 -13.74
C TYR A 247 5.74 7.19 -14.73
N THR A 248 4.66 7.30 -15.50
CA THR A 248 4.35 8.49 -16.29
C THR A 248 2.93 8.94 -15.95
N ALA A 249 2.72 10.24 -15.94
CA ALA A 249 1.41 10.84 -15.76
C ALA A 249 1.07 11.67 -17.00
N THR A 250 -0.12 11.47 -17.56
CA THR A 250 -0.60 12.16 -18.76
C THR A 250 -1.99 12.72 -18.55
N GLY A 251 -2.40 13.58 -19.48
CA GLY A 251 -3.62 14.37 -19.35
C GLY A 251 -3.37 15.68 -18.62
N SER A 252 -4.39 16.52 -18.63
CA SER A 252 -4.45 17.73 -17.84
C SER A 252 -5.55 17.58 -16.83
N ALA A 253 -5.42 18.28 -15.71
CA ALA A 253 -6.53 18.51 -14.83
C ALA A 253 -7.75 18.96 -15.65
N ASN A 254 -8.90 18.31 -15.43
CA ASN A 254 -10.13 18.55 -16.21
C ASN A 254 -10.79 19.91 -15.92
N GLU A 255 -10.05 20.80 -15.26
CA GLU A 255 -10.43 22.17 -14.95
C GLU A 255 -10.20 23.06 -16.18
N GLN A 256 -11.28 23.60 -16.72
CA GLN A 256 -11.19 24.62 -17.75
C GLN A 256 -10.93 25.96 -17.06
N ALA A 257 -9.88 26.65 -17.50
CA ALA A 257 -9.67 28.03 -17.08
C ALA A 257 -10.89 28.88 -17.49
N VAL A 258 -11.27 29.82 -16.64
CA VAL A 258 -12.26 30.82 -17.04
C VAL A 258 -11.72 31.61 -18.23
N ARG A 259 -12.63 32.12 -19.06
CA ARG A 259 -12.22 32.99 -20.18
C ARG A 259 -11.54 34.27 -19.67
N PRO A 260 -10.68 34.91 -20.48
CA PRO A 260 -10.16 36.23 -20.17
C PRO A 260 -11.29 37.26 -19.93
N ARG A 261 -11.04 38.19 -19.00
CA ARG A 261 -11.95 39.32 -18.75
C ARG A 261 -11.98 40.28 -19.93
N MET A 262 -13.13 40.92 -20.17
CA MET A 262 -13.24 42.03 -21.12
C MET A 262 -13.04 43.37 -20.41
N GLU A 263 -12.76 44.44 -21.17
CA GLU A 263 -12.37 45.76 -20.64
C GLU A 263 -13.39 46.40 -19.68
N GLN A 264 -14.66 46.01 -19.77
CA GLN A 264 -15.77 46.56 -18.96
C GLN A 264 -16.35 45.55 -17.96
N GLU A 265 -15.65 44.45 -17.71
CA GLU A 265 -16.10 43.42 -16.77
C GLU A 265 -15.37 43.54 -15.43
N ILE A 266 -16.12 43.37 -14.35
CA ILE A 266 -15.56 43.02 -13.04
C ILE A 266 -15.65 41.50 -12.87
N THR A 267 -14.55 40.90 -12.47
CA THR A 267 -14.47 39.45 -12.24
C THR A 267 -14.60 39.14 -10.77
N VAL A 268 -15.51 38.23 -10.43
CA VAL A 268 -15.75 37.77 -9.06
C VAL A 268 -15.60 36.26 -9.03
N GLY A 269 -14.68 35.76 -8.23
CA GLY A 269 -14.45 34.34 -7.99
C GLY A 269 -14.80 33.94 -6.57
N SER A 270 -15.13 32.68 -6.37
CA SER A 270 -15.13 32.06 -5.05
C SER A 270 -14.39 30.74 -5.11
N LEU A 271 -13.61 30.46 -4.06
CA LEU A 271 -12.81 29.24 -3.94
C LEU A 271 -12.90 28.73 -2.50
N ASN A 272 -13.21 27.45 -2.35
CA ASN A 272 -13.09 26.76 -1.09
C ASN A 272 -11.68 26.16 -1.00
N CYS A 273 -10.94 26.50 0.06
CA CYS A 273 -9.55 26.06 0.26
C CYS A 273 -9.44 24.77 1.09
N LEU A 274 -10.56 24.24 1.57
CA LEU A 274 -10.74 23.03 2.38
C LEU A 274 -9.86 23.01 3.63
N LEU A 275 -10.31 23.58 4.75
CA LEU A 275 -9.55 23.60 6.01
C LEU A 275 -8.08 24.05 5.82
N PHE A 276 -7.86 25.26 5.30
CA PHE A 276 -6.52 25.76 4.97
C PHE A 276 -5.90 26.51 6.15
N PHE A 277 -5.08 25.82 6.95
CA PHE A 277 -4.45 26.36 8.15
C PHE A 277 -2.94 26.56 7.96
N SER A 278 -2.39 27.61 8.57
CA SER A 278 -0.97 27.97 8.44
C SER A 278 -0.01 27.07 9.22
N ASP A 279 -0.54 26.25 10.13
CA ASP A 279 0.20 25.26 10.93
C ASP A 279 0.14 23.84 10.37
N ASP A 280 -0.54 23.62 9.23
CA ASP A 280 -0.51 22.33 8.53
C ASP A 280 0.91 22.02 8.02
N ASP A 281 1.37 20.77 8.20
CA ASP A 281 2.69 20.32 7.75
C ASP A 281 2.90 20.51 6.23
N ASP A 282 1.81 20.45 5.45
CA ASP A 282 1.82 20.61 4.00
C ASP A 282 1.46 22.03 3.51
N PHE A 283 1.32 23.00 4.43
CA PHE A 283 0.84 24.36 4.16
C PHE A 283 1.55 25.02 2.96
N SER A 284 2.89 24.97 2.91
CA SER A 284 3.67 25.56 1.80
C SER A 284 3.37 24.94 0.43
N THR A 285 3.00 23.67 0.39
CA THR A 285 2.58 22.99 -0.84
C THR A 285 1.17 23.41 -1.22
N ARG A 286 0.28 23.56 -0.24
CA ARG A 286 -1.09 24.03 -0.45
C ARG A 286 -1.15 25.47 -0.93
N VAL A 287 -0.35 26.38 -0.36
CA VAL A 287 -0.19 27.77 -0.84
C VAL A 287 0.15 27.78 -2.32
N ARG A 288 1.19 27.03 -2.74
CA ARG A 288 1.62 26.98 -4.14
C ARG A 288 0.53 26.42 -5.07
N LYS A 289 -0.20 25.38 -4.64
CA LYS A 289 -1.30 24.80 -5.41
C LYS A 289 -2.47 25.78 -5.57
N LEU A 290 -2.89 26.42 -4.49
CA LEU A 290 -3.99 27.39 -4.48
C LEU A 290 -3.65 28.64 -5.30
N ALA A 291 -2.47 29.23 -5.10
CA ALA A 291 -2.01 30.39 -5.87
C ALA A 291 -1.99 30.09 -7.37
N ARG A 292 -1.45 28.92 -7.75
CA ARG A 292 -1.44 28.48 -9.14
C ARG A 292 -2.85 28.32 -9.70
N PHE A 293 -3.78 27.74 -8.94
CA PHE A 293 -5.17 27.61 -9.36
C PHE A 293 -5.85 28.98 -9.57
N ILE A 294 -5.66 29.91 -8.64
CA ILE A 294 -6.22 31.28 -8.72
C ILE A 294 -5.70 32.00 -9.96
N ILE A 295 -4.39 31.93 -10.22
CA ILE A 295 -3.75 32.62 -11.34
C ILE A 295 -4.09 31.94 -12.67
N GLU A 296 -3.84 30.64 -12.78
CA GLU A 296 -3.91 29.94 -14.07
C GLU A 296 -5.35 29.56 -14.45
N ARG A 297 -6.20 29.20 -13.47
CA ARG A 297 -7.56 28.70 -13.74
C ARG A 297 -8.63 29.75 -13.51
N MET A 298 -8.53 30.54 -12.44
CA MET A 298 -9.49 31.61 -12.16
C MET A 298 -9.14 32.94 -12.85
N GLN A 299 -7.97 33.02 -13.51
CA GLN A 299 -7.48 34.22 -14.20
C GLN A 299 -7.38 35.45 -13.29
N ALA A 300 -7.02 35.23 -12.01
CA ALA A 300 -6.81 36.27 -11.00
C ALA A 300 -7.96 37.29 -10.92
N PRO A 301 -9.14 36.89 -10.42
CA PRO A 301 -10.33 37.76 -10.43
C PRO A 301 -10.13 39.02 -9.58
N ASP A 302 -10.82 40.10 -9.94
CA ASP A 302 -10.76 41.39 -9.24
C ASP A 302 -11.23 41.28 -7.78
N ILE A 303 -12.21 40.38 -7.52
CA ILE A 303 -12.67 40.02 -6.18
C ILE A 303 -12.61 38.50 -6.04
N LEU A 304 -11.93 38.01 -5.01
CA LEU A 304 -11.88 36.59 -4.68
C LEU A 304 -12.44 36.35 -3.27
N ALA A 305 -13.52 35.58 -3.18
CA ALA A 305 -14.11 35.13 -1.92
C ALA A 305 -13.58 33.73 -1.56
N LEU A 306 -12.77 33.64 -0.51
CA LEU A 306 -12.24 32.39 -0.01
C LEU A 306 -13.12 31.79 1.09
N GLN A 307 -13.26 30.47 1.10
CA GLN A 307 -13.98 29.70 2.12
C GLN A 307 -13.03 28.69 2.75
N GLU A 308 -13.30 28.35 4.02
CA GLU A 308 -12.51 27.40 4.80
C GLU A 308 -11.02 27.75 4.91
N VAL A 309 -10.71 29.04 5.03
CA VAL A 309 -9.38 29.50 5.45
C VAL A 309 -9.36 29.56 6.97
N GLY A 310 -8.43 28.82 7.56
CA GLY A 310 -8.41 28.52 8.99
C GLY A 310 -7.91 29.65 9.88
N ASP A 311 -7.04 30.50 9.36
CA ASP A 311 -6.47 31.63 10.10
C ASP A 311 -6.06 32.79 9.18
N LEU A 312 -5.74 33.95 9.79
CA LEU A 312 -5.37 35.16 9.05
C LEU A 312 -4.01 35.03 8.35
N ASN A 313 -3.06 34.28 8.91
CA ASN A 313 -1.74 34.12 8.31
C ASN A 313 -1.84 33.31 7.01
N ALA A 314 -2.65 32.25 7.00
CA ALA A 314 -2.95 31.46 5.80
C ALA A 314 -3.54 32.33 4.69
N LEU A 315 -4.47 33.23 5.04
CA LEU A 315 -5.04 34.19 4.10
C LEU A 315 -4.01 35.19 3.56
N GLN A 316 -3.13 35.70 4.44
CA GLN A 316 -2.10 36.68 4.08
C GLN A 316 -1.00 36.09 3.20
N GLU A 317 -0.59 34.85 3.46
CA GLU A 317 0.43 34.17 2.65
C GLU A 317 -0.08 33.85 1.23
N LEU A 318 -1.37 33.60 1.09
CA LEU A 318 -2.00 33.31 -0.20
C LEU A 318 -2.24 34.57 -1.06
N ALA A 319 -2.33 35.75 -0.44
CA ALA A 319 -2.65 37.03 -1.08
C ALA A 319 -1.42 37.73 -1.67
#